data_AF-A0A2E4CFG6-F1
#
_entry.id   AF-A0A2E4CFG6-F1
#
_cell.length_a   1.000
_cell.length_b   1.000
_cell.length_c   1.000
_cell.angle_alpha   90.00
_cell.angle_beta   90.00
_cell.angle_gamma   90.00
#
_symmetry.space_group_name_H-M   'P 1'
#
loop_
_entity.id
_entity.type
_entity.pdbx_description
1 polymer ?
#
loop_
_entity_poly.entity_id
_entity_poly.type
_entity_poly.pdbx_seq_one_letter_code
_entity_poly.pdbx_strand_id
1 'polypeptide(L)'
;MIRHAVILLTLALGLQNAHSQDNSLQKNPPPTSENPVSIESFIGQDVCLTVEVDITSLDLTANRALLEKLSGEKFPPELAVSIRDLVDALMQAGVEKGYLIATVGSIGDMLWRLQLNGGLNGISPLLVLPCKKPDQVQAALETFAQQQGQTTSSLKIQKLSAANEDGQSFVLIGNSEPAKRATQTAQPQRDALKEAQTAKNHLTHKVIFSLPAETRRDLIDLWPDKMPPTFPVAISPRAMVQDIRWIVASADLPPEPALQIQINMFSKEAVTRVQNAISTSLALAGPIKKHVQMTTADNLLSLDVAIEPLLALLTTAPSPARAQQKMNSLKQIGLATHNYHAIHGHLPPRCFTDPAGKPLQSWRVAILPLIEQQAVYEAFNLKEPWNAASNQMVAATLIPLYANVKSEATKTTFRAPVLKGSLWEGDGPPRKFRNITDGLSNTIAVIDAPDSAATAWANPEPWVISDENPVSDVFGDRETATALMLDGSVRTLTKSKMTNENLKAMLTIAGGEEIEL
;
A
#
# COMPACT_ATOMS: atom_id res chain seq x y z
N MET A 1 -6.36 2.74 6.73
CA MET A 1 -7.17 3.91 7.14
C MET A 1 -6.45 4.81 8.14
N ILE A 2 -6.10 4.41 9.36
CA ILE A 2 -5.39 5.29 10.32
C ILE A 2 -3.92 5.54 9.93
N ARG A 3 -3.21 4.50 9.45
CA ARG A 3 -1.87 4.69 8.85
C ARG A 3 -1.96 5.71 7.73
N HIS A 4 -3.05 5.70 6.96
CA HIS A 4 -3.33 6.69 5.91
C HIS A 4 -3.80 8.03 6.48
N ALA A 5 -4.55 8.14 7.58
CA ALA A 5 -4.97 9.41 8.18
C ALA A 5 -3.79 10.17 8.84
N VAL A 6 -2.88 9.44 9.49
CA VAL A 6 -1.62 9.98 10.03
C VAL A 6 -0.63 10.27 8.90
N ILE A 7 -0.52 9.37 7.91
CA ILE A 7 0.16 9.62 6.63
C ILE A 7 -0.53 10.77 5.87
N LEU A 8 -1.81 11.09 6.06
CA LEU A 8 -2.50 12.17 5.35
C LEU A 8 -2.19 13.53 5.96
N LEU A 9 -2.06 13.62 7.29
CA LEU A 9 -1.48 14.79 7.95
C LEU A 9 0.01 14.95 7.57
N THR A 10 0.79 13.87 7.54
CA THR A 10 2.21 13.94 7.14
C THR A 10 2.43 14.06 5.61
N LEU A 11 1.52 13.60 4.76
CA LEU A 11 1.52 13.78 3.29
C LEU A 11 1.07 15.19 2.93
N ALA A 12 0.04 15.73 3.58
CA ALA A 12 -0.35 17.13 3.39
C ALA A 12 0.83 18.07 3.72
N LEU A 13 1.69 17.67 4.66
CA LEU A 13 2.89 18.39 5.05
C LEU A 13 4.16 17.99 4.28
N GLY A 14 4.15 16.86 3.56
CA GLY A 14 5.27 16.31 2.78
C GLY A 14 5.15 16.46 1.26
N LEU A 15 4.20 17.26 0.76
CA LEU A 15 3.98 17.47 -0.68
C LEU A 15 5.03 18.40 -1.30
N GLN A 16 6.17 17.86 -1.75
CA GLN A 16 6.81 18.31 -2.99
C GLN A 16 7.43 17.13 -3.75
N ASN A 17 6.92 16.87 -4.96
CA ASN A 17 7.69 16.95 -6.20
C ASN A 17 6.77 16.69 -7.40
N ALA A 18 6.10 17.74 -7.87
CA ALA A 18 5.64 17.80 -9.25
C ALA A 18 6.05 19.16 -9.82
N HIS A 19 7.01 19.12 -10.74
CA HIS A 19 7.31 20.23 -11.62
C HIS A 19 6.03 20.63 -12.36
N SER A 20 5.55 21.85 -12.15
CA SER A 20 4.99 22.67 -13.23
C SER A 20 4.99 24.13 -12.79
N GLN A 21 5.64 24.95 -13.61
CA GLN A 21 5.67 26.39 -13.52
C GLN A 21 4.23 26.95 -13.52
N ASP A 22 3.80 27.57 -12.43
CA ASP A 22 3.01 28.80 -12.52
C ASP A 22 3.12 29.56 -11.19
N ASN A 23 3.86 30.66 -11.22
CA ASN A 23 4.19 31.47 -10.05
C ASN A 23 3.37 32.77 -10.01
N SER A 24 2.22 32.83 -10.68
CA SER A 24 1.34 34.00 -10.60
C SER A 24 0.37 33.87 -9.41
N LEU A 25 0.84 34.31 -8.23
CA LEU A 25 0.01 34.63 -7.07
C LEU A 25 -0.84 35.88 -7.38
N GLN A 26 -1.98 35.72 -8.04
CA GLN A 26 -3.03 36.74 -8.00
C GLN A 26 -3.84 36.55 -6.71
N LYS A 27 -3.83 37.57 -5.84
CA LYS A 27 -4.82 37.72 -4.77
C LYS A 27 -6.20 37.78 -5.42
N ASN A 28 -6.95 36.69 -5.39
CA ASN A 28 -8.34 36.73 -5.85
C ASN A 28 -9.16 37.61 -4.89
N PRO A 29 -10.06 38.45 -5.42
CA PRO A 29 -10.96 39.26 -4.60
C PRO A 29 -11.87 38.33 -3.76
N PRO A 30 -12.35 38.80 -2.60
CA PRO A 30 -13.28 38.04 -1.77
C PRO A 30 -14.52 37.64 -2.59
N PRO A 31 -15.06 36.43 -2.41
CA PRO A 31 -16.20 35.97 -3.19
C PRO A 31 -17.43 36.84 -2.89
N THR A 32 -17.88 37.61 -3.87
CA THR A 32 -19.20 38.28 -3.87
C THR A 32 -20.27 37.28 -4.35
N SER A 33 -20.56 36.24 -3.56
CA SER A 33 -21.68 35.34 -3.85
C SER A 33 -22.63 35.23 -2.67
N GLU A 34 -23.91 35.48 -2.93
CA GLU A 34 -25.06 35.35 -2.01
C GLU A 34 -25.30 33.92 -1.47
N ASN A 35 -24.46 32.94 -1.82
CA ASN A 35 -24.59 31.55 -1.37
C ASN A 35 -23.55 31.22 -0.28
N PRO A 36 -23.99 30.68 0.88
CA PRO A 36 -23.08 30.26 1.93
C PRO A 36 -22.19 29.10 1.47
N VAL A 37 -20.88 29.17 1.74
CA VAL A 37 -19.93 28.09 1.39
C VAL A 37 -20.08 26.96 2.41
N SER A 38 -20.33 25.73 1.93
CA SER A 38 -20.42 24.52 2.75
C SER A 38 -19.38 23.48 2.32
N ILE A 39 -19.24 22.37 3.05
CA ILE A 39 -18.31 21.30 2.61
C ILE A 39 -18.70 20.72 1.23
N GLU A 40 -20.00 20.72 0.92
CA GLU A 40 -20.56 20.25 -0.35
C GLU A 40 -20.03 21.08 -1.53
N SER A 41 -19.68 22.34 -1.29
CA SER A 41 -19.12 23.25 -2.29
C SER A 41 -17.77 22.83 -2.85
N PHE A 42 -17.02 22.02 -2.10
CA PHE A 42 -15.72 21.52 -2.52
C PHE A 42 -15.81 20.20 -3.32
N ILE A 43 -17.01 19.61 -3.46
CA ILE A 43 -17.22 18.28 -4.06
C ILE A 43 -17.70 18.41 -5.50
N GLY A 44 -16.75 18.51 -6.44
CA GLY A 44 -17.02 18.54 -7.88
C GLY A 44 -17.29 17.15 -8.51
N GLN A 45 -17.67 17.10 -9.79
CA GLN A 45 -17.94 15.84 -10.51
C GLN A 45 -16.71 14.93 -10.62
N ASP A 46 -15.51 15.53 -10.59
CA ASP A 46 -14.21 14.86 -10.67
C ASP A 46 -13.73 14.27 -9.33
N VAL A 47 -14.41 14.60 -8.22
CA VAL A 47 -14.09 14.05 -6.90
C VAL A 47 -14.50 12.59 -6.83
N CYS A 48 -13.57 11.71 -6.46
CA CYS A 48 -13.83 10.29 -6.28
C CYS A 48 -13.80 9.83 -4.82
N LEU A 49 -13.08 10.56 -3.97
CA LEU A 49 -12.79 10.14 -2.61
C LEU A 49 -12.95 11.34 -1.69
N THR A 50 -13.73 11.14 -0.62
CA THR A 50 -13.76 12.07 0.51
C THR A 50 -13.45 11.31 1.79
N VAL A 51 -12.66 11.92 2.67
CA VAL A 51 -12.37 11.40 4.01
C VAL A 51 -12.84 12.43 5.01
N GLU A 52 -13.66 12.01 5.96
CA GLU A 52 -14.13 12.80 7.08
C GLU A 52 -13.50 12.24 8.36
N VAL A 53 -12.80 13.12 9.08
CA VAL A 53 -12.18 12.79 10.36
C VAL A 53 -12.73 13.74 11.41
N ASP A 54 -13.42 13.20 12.40
CA ASP A 54 -13.73 13.94 13.63
C ASP A 54 -12.44 14.10 14.45
N ILE A 55 -11.99 15.33 14.67
CA ILE A 55 -10.75 15.59 15.40
C ILE A 55 -10.97 15.41 16.91
N THR A 56 -12.21 15.62 17.37
CA THR A 56 -12.55 15.61 18.80
C THR A 56 -12.62 14.21 19.39
N SER A 57 -12.83 13.17 18.55
CA SER A 57 -12.86 11.77 18.96
C SER A 57 -11.48 11.11 19.02
N LEU A 58 -10.39 11.81 18.69
CA LEU A 58 -9.05 11.22 18.55
C LEU A 58 -8.35 11.03 19.91
N ASP A 59 -8.27 9.79 20.41
CA ASP A 59 -7.27 9.43 21.44
C ASP A 59 -5.90 9.17 20.79
N LEU A 60 -5.06 10.20 20.73
CA LEU A 60 -3.74 10.10 20.08
C LEU A 60 -2.82 9.05 20.71
N THR A 61 -2.98 8.73 22.00
CA THR A 61 -2.15 7.76 22.69
C THR A 61 -2.58 6.34 22.33
N ALA A 62 -3.87 6.05 22.44
CA ALA A 62 -4.43 4.75 22.08
C ALA A 62 -4.33 4.49 20.56
N ASN A 63 -4.54 5.52 19.74
CA ASN A 63 -4.37 5.46 18.29
C ASN A 63 -2.94 5.14 17.89
N ARG A 64 -1.95 5.77 18.54
CA ARG A 64 -0.54 5.45 18.33
C ARG A 64 -0.26 3.99 18.69
N ALA A 65 -0.69 3.52 19.85
CA ALA A 65 -0.45 2.14 20.27
C ALA A 65 -1.06 1.11 19.29
N LEU A 66 -2.28 1.38 18.80
CA LEU A 66 -2.92 0.57 17.77
C LEU A 66 -2.12 0.59 16.45
N LEU A 67 -1.65 1.77 16.04
CA LEU A 67 -0.85 1.92 14.83
C LEU A 67 0.48 1.17 14.92
N GLU A 68 1.23 1.31 16.02
CA GLU A 68 2.50 0.60 16.23
C GLU A 68 2.27 -0.92 16.22
N LYS A 69 1.16 -1.39 16.80
CA LYS A 69 0.75 -2.80 16.76
C LYS A 69 0.40 -3.28 15.35
N LEU A 70 -0.18 -2.42 14.52
CA LEU A 70 -0.57 -2.73 13.14
C LEU A 70 0.59 -2.64 12.15
N SER A 71 1.47 -1.65 12.29
CA SER A 71 2.60 -1.42 11.40
C SER A 71 3.81 -2.26 11.79
N GLY A 72 3.94 -2.65 13.06
CA GLY A 72 5.17 -3.22 13.61
C GLY A 72 6.30 -2.19 13.80
N GLU A 73 6.05 -0.92 13.48
CA GLU A 73 7.00 0.19 13.56
C GLU A 73 6.68 1.06 14.76
N LYS A 74 7.68 1.40 15.57
CA LYS A 74 7.52 2.39 16.65
C LYS A 74 7.56 3.80 16.07
N PHE A 75 6.63 4.67 16.46
CA PHE A 75 6.68 6.07 16.05
C PHE A 75 7.73 6.82 16.87
N PRO A 76 8.49 7.75 16.25
CA PRO A 76 9.38 8.63 16.98
C PRO A 76 8.61 9.39 18.08
N PRO A 77 9.12 9.46 19.33
CA PRO A 77 8.47 10.21 20.40
C PRO A 77 8.23 11.68 20.04
N GLU A 78 9.17 12.29 19.32
CA GLU A 78 9.10 13.69 18.88
C GLU A 78 7.92 13.94 17.94
N LEU A 79 7.71 13.05 16.96
CA LEU A 79 6.57 13.14 16.04
C LEU A 79 5.23 13.03 16.78
N ALA A 80 5.15 12.18 17.82
CA ALA A 80 3.94 12.03 18.61
C ALA A 80 3.60 13.30 19.42
N VAL A 81 4.62 14.02 19.89
CA VAL A 81 4.43 15.32 20.57
C VAL A 81 3.97 16.36 19.55
N SER A 82 4.65 16.51 18.42
CA SER A 82 4.25 17.45 17.37
C SER A 82 2.81 17.23 16.89
N ILE A 83 2.39 15.98 16.69
CA ILE A 83 1.02 15.67 16.25
C ILE A 83 0.00 16.09 17.33
N ARG A 84 0.31 15.85 18.61
CA ARG A 84 -0.55 16.28 19.72
C ARG A 84 -0.69 17.79 19.76
N ASP A 85 0.42 18.51 19.72
CA ASP A 85 0.43 19.97 19.77
C ASP A 85 -0.38 20.57 18.59
N LEU A 86 -0.25 19.97 17.41
CA LEU A 86 -1.04 20.37 16.24
C LEU A 86 -2.55 20.13 16.46
N VAL A 87 -2.94 18.94 16.90
CA VAL A 87 -4.36 18.59 17.14
C VAL A 87 -4.97 19.50 18.21
N ASP A 88 -4.25 19.76 19.30
CA ASP A 88 -4.70 20.68 20.36
C ASP A 88 -4.86 22.10 19.84
N ALA A 89 -3.92 22.59 19.03
CA ALA A 89 -4.02 23.91 18.41
C ALA A 89 -5.19 24.02 17.41
N LEU A 90 -5.45 22.97 16.63
CA LEU A 90 -6.61 22.91 15.73
C LEU A 90 -7.93 22.97 16.51
N MET A 91 -8.05 22.21 17.60
CA MET A 91 -9.23 22.24 18.47
C MET A 91 -9.44 23.63 19.11
N GLN A 92 -8.37 24.28 19.60
CA GLN A 92 -8.44 25.64 20.15
C GLN A 92 -8.85 26.71 19.13
N ALA A 93 -8.54 26.46 17.85
CA ALA A 93 -8.96 27.28 16.72
C ALA A 93 -10.40 26.97 16.24
N GLY A 94 -11.08 26.02 16.88
CA GLY A 94 -12.46 25.64 16.60
C GLY A 94 -12.61 24.67 15.43
N VAL A 95 -11.60 23.85 15.14
CA VAL A 95 -11.70 22.76 14.16
C VAL A 95 -12.24 21.52 14.86
N GLU A 96 -13.47 21.13 14.52
CA GLU A 96 -14.09 19.91 15.04
C GLU A 96 -13.90 18.72 14.08
N LYS A 97 -13.96 18.98 12.76
CA LYS A 97 -13.80 17.97 11.71
C LYS A 97 -12.80 18.41 10.66
N GLY A 98 -12.04 17.47 10.12
CA GLY A 98 -11.18 17.66 8.95
C GLY A 98 -11.68 16.84 7.77
N TYR A 99 -11.61 17.42 6.57
CA TYR A 99 -12.02 16.75 5.34
C TYR A 99 -10.86 16.66 4.36
N LEU A 100 -10.65 15.47 3.80
CA LEU A 100 -9.78 15.28 2.65
C LEU A 100 -10.64 15.06 1.42
N ILE A 101 -10.36 15.78 0.35
CA ILE A 101 -11.08 15.66 -0.92
C ILE A 101 -10.07 15.32 -2.00
N ALA A 102 -10.34 14.24 -2.72
CA ALA A 102 -9.45 13.68 -3.71
C ALA A 102 -10.18 13.55 -5.05
N THR A 103 -9.57 14.12 -6.09
CA THR A 103 -10.08 14.08 -7.47
C THR A 103 -9.34 13.04 -8.29
N VAL A 104 -10.03 12.52 -9.31
CA VAL A 104 -9.39 11.75 -10.38
C VAL A 104 -9.18 12.72 -11.54
N GLY A 105 -7.96 12.74 -12.09
CA GLY A 105 -7.69 13.45 -13.34
C GLY A 105 -8.38 12.74 -14.50
N SER A 106 -7.68 11.83 -15.17
CA SER A 106 -8.24 10.97 -16.23
C SER A 106 -8.07 9.49 -15.89
N ILE A 107 -8.81 8.59 -16.59
CA ILE A 107 -8.54 7.15 -16.47
C ILE A 107 -7.13 6.81 -16.94
N GLY A 108 -6.63 7.44 -18.00
CA GLY A 108 -5.26 7.26 -18.46
C GLY A 108 -4.24 7.57 -17.36
N ASP A 109 -4.46 8.68 -16.64
CA ASP A 109 -3.64 9.09 -15.50
C ASP A 109 -3.83 8.15 -14.29
N MET A 110 -5.05 7.72 -13.99
CA MET A 110 -5.35 6.77 -12.91
C MET A 110 -4.72 5.39 -13.17
N LEU A 111 -4.84 4.84 -14.38
CA LEU A 111 -4.28 3.54 -14.76
C LEU A 111 -2.75 3.61 -14.85
N TRP A 112 -2.20 4.67 -15.45
CA TRP A 112 -0.75 4.95 -15.44
C TRP A 112 -0.20 4.99 -14.01
N ARG A 113 -0.89 5.69 -13.10
CA ARG A 113 -0.48 5.81 -11.69
C ARG A 113 -0.63 4.51 -10.89
N LEU A 114 -1.65 3.71 -11.18
CA LEU A 114 -1.83 2.39 -10.59
C LEU A 114 -0.77 1.38 -11.08
N GLN A 115 -0.33 1.49 -12.34
CA GLN A 115 0.66 0.60 -12.94
C GLN A 115 2.11 0.91 -12.52
N LEU A 116 2.43 2.14 -12.12
CA LEU A 116 3.83 2.54 -11.84
C LEU A 116 4.12 2.91 -10.38
N ASN A 117 3.16 3.49 -9.64
CA ASN A 117 3.47 4.15 -8.35
C ASN A 117 2.94 3.45 -7.10
N GLY A 118 2.38 2.24 -7.19
CA GLY A 118 2.03 1.43 -6.01
C GLY A 118 1.10 2.09 -4.98
N GLY A 119 0.29 3.09 -5.38
CA GLY A 119 -0.62 3.81 -4.48
C GLY A 119 -1.15 5.12 -5.05
N LEU A 120 -1.93 5.84 -4.24
CA LEU A 120 -2.62 7.11 -4.54
C LEU A 120 -1.68 8.32 -4.79
N ASN A 121 -0.38 8.09 -5.01
CA ASN A 121 0.65 9.11 -5.20
C ASN A 121 0.49 9.78 -6.58
N GLY A 122 -0.38 10.78 -6.62
CA GLY A 122 -0.75 11.52 -7.82
C GLY A 122 -2.11 12.21 -7.68
N ILE A 123 -2.97 11.69 -6.81
CA ILE A 123 -4.10 12.46 -6.30
C ILE A 123 -3.50 13.67 -5.60
N SER A 124 -3.88 14.88 -6.03
CA SER A 124 -3.57 16.11 -5.31
C SER A 124 -4.72 16.37 -4.35
N PRO A 125 -4.70 15.83 -3.12
CA PRO A 125 -5.82 16.01 -2.22
C PRO A 125 -5.91 17.47 -1.81
N LEU A 126 -7.14 17.94 -1.65
CA LEU A 126 -7.44 19.18 -0.94
C LEU A 126 -7.81 18.80 0.49
N LEU A 127 -7.03 19.29 1.47
CA LEU A 127 -7.45 19.27 2.86
C LEU A 127 -8.31 20.51 3.12
N VAL A 128 -9.48 20.31 3.71
CA VAL A 128 -10.43 21.35 4.10
C VAL A 128 -10.63 21.28 5.60
N LEU A 129 -10.31 22.37 6.29
CA LEU A 129 -10.46 22.52 7.74
C LEU A 129 -11.44 23.65 8.04
N PRO A 130 -12.72 23.34 8.29
CA PRO A 130 -13.67 24.30 8.85
C PRO A 130 -13.20 24.75 10.23
N CYS A 131 -13.17 26.05 10.47
CA CYS A 131 -12.60 26.64 11.68
C CYS A 131 -13.28 27.97 12.03
N LYS A 132 -13.11 28.40 13.28
CA LYS A 132 -13.55 29.72 13.75
C LYS A 132 -12.42 30.76 13.70
N LYS A 133 -11.17 30.30 13.82
CA LYS A 133 -9.96 31.16 13.88
C LYS A 133 -8.93 30.73 12.83
N PRO A 134 -9.10 31.13 11.56
CA PRO A 134 -8.25 30.66 10.45
C PRO A 134 -6.77 31.04 10.59
N ASP A 135 -6.47 32.17 11.25
CA ASP A 135 -5.09 32.59 11.52
C ASP A 135 -4.37 31.64 12.49
N GLN A 136 -5.08 31.14 13.51
CA GLN A 136 -4.52 30.20 14.47
C GLN A 136 -4.28 28.83 13.84
N VAL A 137 -5.19 28.37 12.98
CA VAL A 137 -5.01 27.13 12.21
C VAL A 137 -3.78 27.22 11.31
N GLN A 138 -3.60 28.33 10.57
CA GLN A 138 -2.42 28.51 9.73
C GLN A 138 -1.13 28.49 10.57
N ALA A 139 -1.07 29.25 11.67
CA ALA A 139 0.11 29.30 12.52
C ALA A 139 0.47 27.93 13.11
N ALA A 140 -0.53 27.13 13.49
CA ALA A 140 -0.34 25.77 13.98
C ALA A 140 0.27 24.85 12.91
N LEU A 141 -0.26 24.92 11.68
CA LEU A 141 0.24 24.15 10.54
C LEU A 141 1.67 24.55 10.15
N GLU A 142 1.97 25.84 10.14
CA GLU A 142 3.32 26.35 9.85
C GLU A 142 4.33 25.94 10.92
N THR A 143 3.94 26.01 12.19
CA THR A 143 4.76 25.56 13.32
C THR A 143 5.07 24.07 13.21
N PHE A 144 4.05 23.25 12.95
CA PHE A 144 4.23 21.82 12.76
C PHE A 144 5.16 21.52 11.57
N ALA A 145 4.98 22.21 10.44
CA ALA A 145 5.83 22.03 9.27
C ALA A 145 7.30 22.35 9.54
N GLN A 146 7.56 23.45 10.26
CA GLN A 146 8.93 23.81 10.67
C GLN A 146 9.55 22.75 11.57
N GLN A 147 8.79 22.20 12.52
CA GLN A 147 9.25 21.10 13.39
C GLN A 147 9.61 19.83 12.59
N GLN A 148 8.96 19.61 11.44
CA GLN A 148 9.25 18.50 10.53
C GLN A 148 10.32 18.83 9.47
N GLY A 149 10.99 19.98 9.57
CA GLY A 149 12.02 20.40 8.60
C GLY A 149 11.48 20.78 7.22
N GLN A 150 10.19 21.08 7.10
CA GLN A 150 9.52 21.51 5.87
C GLN A 150 9.46 23.04 5.77
N THR A 151 9.47 23.59 4.55
CA THR A 151 9.35 25.04 4.32
C THR A 151 7.89 25.44 4.17
N THR A 152 7.45 26.56 4.77
CA THR A 152 6.03 27.00 4.72
C THR A 152 5.51 27.26 3.30
N SER A 153 6.41 27.56 2.36
CA SER A 153 6.11 27.74 0.93
C SER A 153 5.64 26.45 0.22
N SER A 154 5.94 25.27 0.76
CA SER A 154 5.54 23.98 0.16
C SER A 154 4.06 23.65 0.37
N LEU A 155 3.45 24.17 1.45
CA LEU A 155 2.13 23.74 1.91
C LEU A 155 0.95 24.35 1.16
N LYS A 156 1.18 25.41 0.37
CA LYS A 156 0.13 26.11 -0.41
C LYS A 156 -1.15 26.38 0.41
N ILE A 157 -0.99 26.95 1.62
CA ILE A 157 -2.12 27.21 2.52
C ILE A 157 -2.95 28.39 1.99
N GLN A 158 -4.27 28.20 1.87
CA GLN A 158 -5.22 29.24 1.45
C GLN A 158 -6.32 29.40 2.51
N LYS A 159 -6.66 30.64 2.84
CA LYS A 159 -7.82 30.98 3.67
C LYS A 159 -9.01 31.32 2.80
N LEU A 160 -10.17 30.77 3.14
CA LEU A 160 -11.46 31.20 2.61
C LEU A 160 -12.35 31.62 3.78
N SER A 161 -12.68 32.90 3.82
CA SER A 161 -13.71 33.42 4.72
C SER A 161 -15.01 33.50 3.92
N ALA A 162 -15.96 32.65 4.26
CA ALA A 162 -17.29 32.67 3.66
C ALA A 162 -18.22 33.56 4.49
N ALA A 163 -19.05 34.36 3.82
CA ALA A 163 -20.06 35.19 4.46
C ALA A 163 -21.31 34.36 4.83
N ASN A 164 -21.14 33.28 5.59
CA ASN A 164 -22.28 32.55 6.16
C ASN A 164 -22.79 33.30 7.41
N GLU A 165 -24.08 33.16 7.74
CA GLU A 165 -24.69 33.77 8.94
C GLU A 165 -23.98 33.37 10.26
N ASP A 166 -23.27 32.23 10.27
CA ASP A 166 -22.54 31.69 11.43
C ASP A 166 -21.04 32.08 11.51
N GLY A 167 -20.51 32.82 10.53
CA GLY A 167 -19.10 33.26 10.53
C GLY A 167 -18.05 32.15 10.39
N GLN A 168 -18.43 30.96 9.89
CA GLN A 168 -17.52 29.83 9.71
C GLN A 168 -16.50 30.09 8.58
N SER A 169 -15.21 29.91 8.88
CA SER A 169 -14.10 30.06 7.93
C SER A 169 -13.49 28.71 7.58
N PHE A 170 -12.77 28.63 6.46
CA PHE A 170 -12.09 27.41 6.02
C PHE A 170 -10.61 27.67 5.78
N VAL A 171 -9.77 26.77 6.26
CA VAL A 171 -8.36 26.69 5.88
C VAL A 171 -8.18 25.52 4.93
N LEU A 172 -7.56 25.80 3.80
CA LEU A 172 -7.30 24.86 2.72
C LEU A 172 -5.80 24.58 2.61
N ILE A 173 -5.44 23.32 2.41
CA ILE A 173 -4.05 22.90 2.13
C ILE A 173 -4.07 22.01 0.89
N GLY A 174 -3.28 22.35 -0.13
CA GLY A 174 -3.21 21.59 -1.38
C GLY A 174 -3.23 22.47 -2.63
N ASN A 175 -3.48 21.88 -3.80
CA ASN A 175 -3.45 22.62 -5.06
C ASN A 175 -4.66 23.55 -5.22
N SER A 176 -4.47 24.70 -5.87
CA SER A 176 -5.45 25.79 -5.95
C SER A 176 -6.66 25.52 -6.86
N GLU A 177 -6.67 24.47 -7.68
CA GLU A 177 -7.76 24.23 -8.63
C GLU A 177 -9.09 23.79 -7.99
N PRO A 178 -9.14 22.75 -7.12
CA PRO A 178 -10.35 22.45 -6.36
C PRO A 178 -10.81 23.62 -5.48
N ALA A 179 -9.87 24.38 -4.92
CA ALA A 179 -10.15 25.59 -4.14
C ALA A 179 -10.78 26.71 -4.98
N LYS A 180 -10.28 26.93 -6.21
CA LYS A 180 -10.85 27.89 -7.19
C LYS A 180 -12.27 27.49 -7.62
N ARG A 181 -12.58 26.19 -7.70
CA ARG A 181 -13.93 25.70 -8.01
C ARG A 181 -14.94 25.93 -6.89
N ALA A 182 -14.52 25.75 -5.64
CA ALA A 182 -15.40 25.96 -4.48
C ALA A 182 -15.86 27.43 -4.32
N THR A 183 -15.17 28.38 -4.94
CA THR A 183 -15.54 29.80 -4.97
C THR A 183 -16.38 30.21 -6.20
N GLN A 184 -16.76 29.27 -7.10
CA GLN A 184 -17.55 29.56 -8.30
C GLN A 184 -19.07 29.38 -8.07
N THR A 185 -19.88 30.19 -8.77
CA THR A 185 -21.33 30.35 -8.56
C THR A 185 -22.20 29.14 -8.96
N ALA A 186 -21.71 28.28 -9.86
CA ALA A 186 -22.42 27.08 -10.33
C ALA A 186 -21.64 25.83 -9.94
N GLN A 187 -22.04 25.18 -8.85
CA GLN A 187 -21.36 23.99 -8.36
C GLN A 187 -22.06 22.72 -8.89
N PRO A 188 -21.35 21.86 -9.63
CA PRO A 188 -21.88 20.56 -10.00
C PRO A 188 -22.07 19.69 -8.76
N GLN A 189 -23.26 19.17 -8.53
CA GLN A 189 -23.55 18.31 -7.38
C GLN A 189 -23.26 16.83 -7.70
N ARG A 190 -22.65 16.11 -6.75
CA ARG A 190 -22.45 14.66 -6.79
C ARG A 190 -23.45 13.97 -5.88
N ASP A 191 -24.64 13.65 -6.40
CA ASP A 191 -25.71 12.99 -5.65
C ASP A 191 -25.25 11.73 -4.92
N ALA A 192 -24.40 10.92 -5.57
CA ALA A 192 -23.86 9.70 -4.97
C ALA A 192 -22.99 9.97 -3.73
N LEU A 193 -22.16 11.03 -3.74
CA LEU A 193 -21.33 11.37 -2.58
C LEU A 193 -22.15 12.03 -1.48
N LYS A 194 -23.13 12.86 -1.84
CA LYS A 194 -24.06 13.48 -0.88
C LYS A 194 -24.90 12.43 -0.17
N GLU A 195 -25.48 11.50 -0.92
CA GLU A 195 -26.21 10.37 -0.37
C GLU A 195 -25.33 9.54 0.56
N ALA A 196 -24.10 9.21 0.14
CA ALA A 196 -23.15 8.47 0.96
C ALA A 196 -22.73 9.19 2.25
N GLN A 197 -22.61 10.52 2.24
CA GLN A 197 -22.34 11.31 3.45
C GLN A 197 -23.49 11.23 4.46
N THR A 198 -24.72 11.32 3.97
CA THR A 198 -25.95 11.26 4.78
C THR A 198 -26.40 9.85 5.12
N ALA A 199 -25.75 8.82 4.55
CA ALA A 199 -26.06 7.43 4.83
C ALA A 199 -25.95 7.16 6.34
N LYS A 200 -26.98 6.51 6.88
CA LYS A 200 -27.07 6.21 8.31
C LYS A 200 -25.87 5.37 8.72
N ASN A 201 -25.03 5.97 9.55
CA ASN A 201 -23.85 5.34 10.11
C ASN A 201 -23.74 5.76 11.58
N HIS A 202 -23.28 4.83 12.42
CA HIS A 202 -23.11 5.05 13.86
C HIS A 202 -21.66 5.34 14.23
N LEU A 203 -20.72 5.17 13.29
CA LEU A 203 -19.29 5.36 13.50
C LEU A 203 -18.85 6.78 13.08
N THR A 204 -17.81 7.27 13.76
CA THR A 204 -17.38 8.67 13.77
C THR A 204 -16.61 9.10 12.52
N HIS A 205 -15.66 8.30 12.05
CA HIS A 205 -14.84 8.64 10.88
C HIS A 205 -15.39 7.96 9.62
N LYS A 206 -15.28 8.62 8.47
CA LYS A 206 -15.80 8.08 7.19
C LYS A 206 -14.79 8.23 6.06
N VAL A 207 -14.66 7.19 5.25
CA VAL A 207 -13.98 7.21 3.95
C VAL A 207 -15.01 6.84 2.90
N ILE A 208 -15.32 7.79 2.04
CA ILE A 208 -16.36 7.68 1.03
C ILE A 208 -15.70 7.63 -0.33
N PHE A 209 -16.04 6.61 -1.10
CA PHE A 209 -15.54 6.41 -2.45
C PHE A 209 -16.71 6.27 -3.42
N SER A 210 -16.65 7.01 -4.52
CA SER A 210 -17.56 6.84 -5.65
C SER A 210 -16.83 7.20 -6.93
N LEU A 211 -16.97 6.41 -7.99
CA LEU A 211 -16.35 6.76 -9.27
C LEU A 211 -17.16 7.88 -9.97
N PRO A 212 -16.51 8.88 -10.59
CA PRO A 212 -17.16 9.79 -11.51
C PRO A 212 -17.84 9.02 -12.66
N ALA A 213 -18.91 9.56 -13.23
CA ALA A 213 -19.71 8.83 -14.24
C ALA A 213 -18.90 8.52 -15.51
N GLU A 214 -18.06 9.45 -15.95
CA GLU A 214 -17.11 9.23 -17.06
C GLU A 214 -16.08 8.16 -16.71
N THR A 215 -15.39 8.31 -15.58
CA THR A 215 -14.41 7.33 -15.09
C THR A 215 -15.01 5.91 -14.95
N ARG A 216 -16.27 5.82 -14.49
CA ARG A 216 -16.98 4.53 -14.42
C ARG A 216 -17.20 3.96 -15.82
N ARG A 217 -17.67 4.75 -16.78
CA ARG A 217 -17.94 4.31 -18.15
C ARG A 217 -16.68 3.74 -18.80
N ASP A 218 -15.57 4.48 -18.84
CA ASP A 218 -14.39 3.94 -19.51
C ASP A 218 -13.70 2.82 -18.71
N LEU A 219 -13.88 2.73 -17.37
CA LEU A 219 -13.47 1.53 -16.62
C LEU A 219 -14.25 0.28 -17.02
N ILE A 220 -15.56 0.43 -17.29
CA ILE A 220 -16.40 -0.68 -17.75
C ILE A 220 -15.90 -1.21 -19.11
N ASP A 221 -15.54 -0.30 -20.01
CA ASP A 221 -15.05 -0.66 -21.35
C ASP A 221 -13.68 -1.36 -21.29
N LEU A 222 -12.82 -0.96 -20.33
CA LEU A 222 -11.45 -1.48 -20.21
C LEU A 222 -11.34 -2.75 -19.37
N TRP A 223 -12.14 -2.91 -18.32
CA TRP A 223 -11.96 -4.01 -17.37
C TRP A 223 -12.48 -5.34 -17.92
N PRO A 224 -11.83 -6.47 -17.56
CA PRO A 224 -12.24 -7.78 -18.02
C PRO A 224 -13.52 -8.26 -17.33
N ASP A 225 -14.26 -9.12 -18.02
CA ASP A 225 -15.46 -9.78 -17.48
C ASP A 225 -15.15 -10.87 -16.47
N LYS A 226 -13.95 -11.44 -16.51
CA LYS A 226 -13.56 -12.58 -15.66
C LYS A 226 -12.14 -12.36 -15.17
N MET A 227 -11.91 -12.70 -13.91
CA MET A 227 -10.56 -12.85 -13.38
C MET A 227 -9.83 -14.02 -14.06
N PRO A 228 -8.48 -14.02 -14.07
CA PRO A 228 -7.69 -15.16 -14.52
C PRO A 228 -8.08 -16.45 -13.79
N PRO A 229 -7.95 -17.64 -14.41
CA PRO A 229 -8.34 -18.92 -13.80
C PRO A 229 -7.61 -19.25 -12.49
N THR A 230 -6.45 -18.62 -12.25
CA THR A 230 -5.65 -18.74 -11.04
C THR A 230 -6.23 -17.99 -9.84
N PHE A 231 -7.18 -17.07 -10.07
CA PHE A 231 -7.78 -16.30 -9.00
C PHE A 231 -8.83 -17.15 -8.26
N PRO A 232 -8.78 -17.23 -6.93
CA PRO A 232 -9.53 -18.23 -6.18
C PRO A 232 -11.03 -17.92 -6.06
N VAL A 233 -11.49 -16.78 -6.58
CA VAL A 233 -12.90 -16.36 -6.55
C VAL A 233 -13.33 -15.95 -7.97
N ALA A 234 -14.41 -16.55 -8.46
CA ALA A 234 -15.00 -16.14 -9.73
C ALA A 234 -15.69 -14.78 -9.59
N ILE A 235 -14.94 -13.70 -9.88
CA ILE A 235 -15.40 -12.32 -9.84
C ILE A 235 -15.29 -11.72 -11.24
N SER A 236 -16.24 -10.85 -11.59
CA SER A 236 -16.18 -10.00 -12.78
C SER A 236 -15.81 -8.58 -12.37
N PRO A 237 -14.55 -8.13 -12.59
CA PRO A 237 -14.16 -6.75 -12.33
C PRO A 237 -15.09 -5.76 -13.02
N ARG A 238 -15.40 -5.99 -14.31
CA ARG A 238 -16.33 -5.16 -15.06
C ARG A 238 -17.69 -5.06 -14.37
N ALA A 239 -18.29 -6.19 -13.98
CA ALA A 239 -19.57 -6.18 -13.30
C ALA A 239 -19.51 -5.43 -11.96
N MET A 240 -18.42 -5.55 -11.19
CA MET A 240 -18.28 -4.79 -9.93
C MET A 240 -18.32 -3.27 -10.15
N VAL A 241 -17.67 -2.76 -11.20
CA VAL A 241 -17.70 -1.32 -11.54
C VAL A 241 -19.08 -0.88 -12.01
N GLN A 242 -19.78 -1.74 -12.77
CA GLN A 242 -21.17 -1.51 -13.19
C GLN A 242 -22.13 -1.50 -11.99
N ASP A 243 -21.90 -2.38 -11.03
CA ASP A 243 -22.81 -2.67 -9.93
C ASP A 243 -22.71 -1.66 -8.79
N ILE A 244 -21.49 -1.23 -8.46
CA ILE A 244 -21.22 -0.41 -7.27
C ILE A 244 -21.39 1.08 -7.58
N ARG A 245 -22.29 1.72 -6.82
CA ARG A 245 -22.57 3.15 -6.90
C ARG A 245 -21.62 3.96 -6.02
N TRP A 246 -21.47 3.57 -4.76
CA TRP A 246 -20.55 4.16 -3.79
C TRP A 246 -20.20 3.15 -2.70
N ILE A 247 -19.09 3.40 -2.02
CA ILE A 247 -18.60 2.65 -0.86
C ILE A 247 -18.33 3.64 0.27
N VAL A 248 -18.82 3.36 1.46
CA VAL A 248 -18.48 4.09 2.69
C VAL A 248 -17.83 3.11 3.65
N ALA A 249 -16.57 3.35 3.99
CA ALA A 249 -15.91 2.69 5.10
C ALA A 249 -15.88 3.63 6.29
N SER A 250 -16.56 3.26 7.37
CA SER A 250 -16.63 4.05 8.59
C SER A 250 -15.97 3.33 9.74
N ALA A 251 -15.33 4.08 10.62
CA ALA A 251 -14.59 3.49 11.72
C ALA A 251 -14.71 4.34 12.98
N ASP A 252 -14.75 3.67 14.12
CA ASP A 252 -14.38 4.26 15.40
C ASP A 252 -12.95 3.86 15.73
N LEU A 253 -12.23 4.82 16.27
CA LEU A 253 -10.87 4.62 16.74
C LEU A 253 -10.90 4.14 18.20
N PRO A 254 -9.79 3.58 18.73
CA PRO A 254 -9.65 3.30 20.15
C PRO A 254 -10.28 4.38 21.05
N PRO A 255 -10.94 3.98 22.15
CA PRO A 255 -10.77 2.71 22.87
C PRO A 255 -11.60 1.52 22.37
N GLU A 256 -12.70 1.72 21.65
CA GLU A 256 -13.56 0.63 21.14
C GLU A 256 -13.53 0.61 19.61
N PRO A 257 -12.49 0.01 18.99
CA PRO A 257 -12.30 0.09 17.56
C PRO A 257 -13.36 -0.76 16.82
N ALA A 258 -14.13 -0.11 15.96
CA ALA A 258 -15.12 -0.74 15.10
C ALA A 258 -14.91 -0.30 13.64
N LEU A 259 -15.23 -1.19 12.70
CA LEU A 259 -15.21 -0.88 11.27
C LEU A 259 -16.51 -1.36 10.63
N GLN A 260 -17.16 -0.48 9.88
CA GLN A 260 -18.30 -0.81 9.04
C GLN A 260 -17.97 -0.45 7.59
N ILE A 261 -18.24 -1.36 6.66
CA ILE A 261 -18.16 -1.09 5.22
C ILE A 261 -19.56 -1.20 4.63
N GLN A 262 -20.07 -0.10 4.13
CA GLN A 262 -21.33 -0.01 3.41
C GLN A 262 -21.06 0.11 1.91
N ILE A 263 -21.65 -0.76 1.11
CA ILE A 263 -21.53 -0.76 -0.35
C ILE A 263 -22.94 -0.58 -0.90
N ASN A 264 -23.17 0.50 -1.62
CA ASN A 264 -24.44 0.75 -2.30
C ASN A 264 -24.32 0.36 -3.77
N MET A 265 -25.34 -0.31 -4.27
CA MET A 265 -25.41 -0.82 -5.62
C MET A 265 -26.58 -0.21 -6.40
N PHE A 266 -26.55 -0.32 -7.72
CA PHE A 266 -27.64 0.16 -8.57
C PHE A 266 -28.88 -0.76 -8.58
N SER A 267 -28.75 -2.03 -8.17
CA SER A 267 -29.83 -3.01 -8.22
C SER A 267 -29.73 -4.07 -7.10
N LYS A 268 -30.84 -4.77 -6.83
CA LYS A 268 -30.87 -5.87 -5.86
C LYS A 268 -30.08 -7.09 -6.35
N GLU A 269 -30.06 -7.33 -7.66
CA GLU A 269 -29.28 -8.40 -8.28
C GLU A 269 -27.77 -8.17 -8.10
N ALA A 270 -27.34 -6.90 -8.18
CA ALA A 270 -25.97 -6.50 -7.90
C ALA A 270 -25.60 -6.77 -6.43
N VAL A 271 -26.52 -6.56 -5.48
CA VAL A 271 -26.30 -6.91 -4.06
C VAL A 271 -25.95 -8.38 -3.92
N THR A 272 -26.75 -9.27 -4.52
CA THR A 272 -26.50 -10.71 -4.44
C THR A 272 -25.14 -11.10 -5.05
N ARG A 273 -24.76 -10.51 -6.20
CA ARG A 273 -23.46 -10.77 -6.83
C ARG A 273 -22.29 -10.35 -5.94
N VAL A 274 -22.30 -9.12 -5.44
CA VAL A 274 -21.23 -8.58 -4.58
C VAL A 274 -21.17 -9.34 -3.25
N GLN A 275 -22.33 -9.63 -2.65
CA GLN A 275 -22.45 -10.42 -1.42
C GLN A 275 -21.83 -11.81 -1.58
N ASN A 276 -22.11 -12.50 -2.69
CA ASN A 276 -21.54 -13.82 -2.98
C ASN A 276 -20.02 -13.76 -3.18
N ALA A 277 -19.53 -12.77 -3.93
CA ALA A 277 -18.10 -12.57 -4.14
C ALA A 277 -17.35 -12.34 -2.82
N ILE A 278 -17.90 -11.50 -1.94
CA ILE A 278 -17.30 -11.23 -0.62
C ILE A 278 -17.40 -12.47 0.28
N SER A 279 -18.53 -13.17 0.29
CA SER A 279 -18.72 -14.39 1.09
C SER A 279 -17.71 -15.47 0.73
N THR A 280 -17.48 -15.70 -0.56
CA THR A 280 -16.48 -16.66 -1.04
C THR A 280 -15.08 -16.21 -0.66
N SER A 281 -14.76 -14.91 -0.80
CA SER A 281 -13.48 -14.35 -0.37
C SER A 281 -13.23 -14.53 1.13
N LEU A 282 -14.26 -14.28 1.96
CA LEU A 282 -14.18 -14.47 3.41
C LEU A 282 -14.06 -15.95 3.80
N ALA A 283 -14.67 -16.86 3.03
CA ALA A 283 -14.52 -18.30 3.25
C ALA A 283 -13.06 -18.77 3.07
N LEU A 284 -12.35 -18.19 2.10
CA LEU A 284 -10.92 -18.44 1.89
C LEU A 284 -10.04 -17.80 2.96
N ALA A 285 -10.50 -16.72 3.59
CA ALA A 285 -9.79 -16.00 4.65
C ALA A 285 -9.83 -16.69 6.03
N GLY A 286 -10.47 -17.87 6.14
CA GLY A 286 -10.42 -18.73 7.32
C GLY A 286 -11.07 -18.09 8.56
N PRO A 287 -10.33 -17.90 9.69
CA PRO A 287 -10.90 -17.41 10.95
C PRO A 287 -11.50 -15.99 10.87
N ILE A 288 -11.13 -15.21 9.85
CA ILE A 288 -11.64 -13.83 9.64
C ILE A 288 -13.16 -13.81 9.48
N LYS A 289 -13.76 -14.82 8.83
CA LYS A 289 -15.21 -14.91 8.59
C LYS A 289 -16.05 -14.79 9.87
N LYS A 290 -15.55 -15.27 11.00
CA LYS A 290 -16.28 -15.23 12.28
C LYS A 290 -16.43 -13.82 12.87
N HIS A 291 -15.61 -12.87 12.39
CA HIS A 291 -15.55 -11.51 12.89
C HIS A 291 -16.14 -10.49 11.91
N VAL A 292 -16.75 -10.97 10.82
CA VAL A 292 -17.41 -10.14 9.82
C VAL A 292 -18.88 -10.55 9.76
N GLN A 293 -19.76 -9.66 10.18
CA GLN A 293 -21.20 -9.80 9.99
C GLN A 293 -21.60 -9.05 8.73
N MET A 294 -22.47 -9.65 7.93
CA MET A 294 -22.89 -9.08 6.67
C MET A 294 -24.41 -9.01 6.63
N THR A 295 -24.93 -7.81 6.39
CA THR A 295 -26.36 -7.52 6.33
C THR A 295 -26.71 -6.83 5.02
N THR A 296 -27.91 -7.06 4.51
CA THR A 296 -28.40 -6.48 3.26
C THR A 296 -29.73 -5.77 3.48
N ALA A 297 -29.87 -4.56 2.96
CA ALA A 297 -31.10 -3.79 2.97
C ALA A 297 -31.27 -3.07 1.63
N ASP A 298 -32.31 -3.43 0.88
CA ASP A 298 -32.55 -2.95 -0.49
C ASP A 298 -31.31 -3.03 -1.39
N ASN A 299 -30.70 -1.89 -1.72
CA ASN A 299 -29.54 -1.76 -2.58
C ASN A 299 -28.23 -1.61 -1.79
N LEU A 300 -28.26 -1.80 -0.47
CA LEU A 300 -27.15 -1.62 0.44
C LEU A 300 -26.67 -2.97 1.00
N LEU A 301 -25.37 -3.20 0.94
CA LEU A 301 -24.67 -4.27 1.63
C LEU A 301 -23.80 -3.65 2.74
N SER A 302 -24.02 -4.05 3.98
CA SER A 302 -23.24 -3.60 5.13
C SER A 302 -22.41 -4.75 5.68
N LEU A 303 -21.14 -4.47 5.98
CA LEU A 303 -20.21 -5.39 6.60
C LEU A 303 -19.73 -4.78 7.92
N ASP A 304 -20.16 -5.36 9.02
CA ASP A 304 -19.75 -4.98 10.37
C ASP A 304 -18.57 -5.87 10.80
N VAL A 305 -17.45 -5.24 11.11
CA VAL A 305 -16.16 -5.89 11.34
C VAL A 305 -15.66 -5.59 12.74
N ALA A 306 -15.55 -6.62 13.57
CA ALA A 306 -14.95 -6.52 14.90
C ALA A 306 -13.42 -6.46 14.78
N ILE A 307 -12.82 -5.33 15.16
CA ILE A 307 -11.39 -5.09 14.93
C ILE A 307 -10.52 -5.85 15.94
N GLU A 308 -10.86 -5.89 17.23
CA GLU A 308 -9.98 -6.50 18.24
C GLU A 308 -9.64 -7.99 18.00
N PRO A 309 -10.60 -8.87 17.68
CA PRO A 309 -10.28 -10.27 17.41
C PRO A 309 -9.45 -10.43 16.13
N LEU A 310 -9.66 -9.55 15.14
CA LEU A 310 -8.84 -9.51 13.94
C LEU A 310 -7.43 -9.05 14.26
N LEU A 311 -7.25 -8.07 15.14
CA LEU A 311 -5.92 -7.66 15.60
C LEU A 311 -5.21 -8.82 16.30
N ALA A 312 -5.90 -9.57 17.16
CA ALA A 312 -5.32 -10.76 17.78
C ALA A 312 -4.89 -11.77 16.71
N LEU A 313 -5.77 -12.10 15.76
CA LEU A 313 -5.43 -13.01 14.65
C LEU A 313 -4.27 -12.50 13.78
N LEU A 314 -4.16 -11.18 13.58
CA LEU A 314 -3.11 -10.54 12.80
C LEU A 314 -1.77 -10.47 13.55
N THR A 315 -1.79 -10.39 14.88
CA THR A 315 -0.61 -10.17 15.73
C THR A 315 -0.07 -11.43 16.39
N THR A 316 -0.90 -12.45 16.69
CA THR A 316 -0.50 -13.63 17.46
C THR A 316 -0.32 -14.92 16.66
N ALA A 317 -0.60 -14.94 15.35
CA ALA A 317 -0.50 -16.17 14.56
C ALA A 317 0.59 -16.12 13.47
N PRO A 318 1.56 -17.06 13.44
CA PRO A 318 1.92 -17.67 12.17
C PRO A 318 0.67 -18.37 11.64
N SER A 319 -0.18 -17.64 10.91
CA SER A 319 -1.38 -18.25 10.36
C SER A 319 -0.96 -19.25 9.27
N PRO A 320 -1.57 -20.45 9.20
CA PRO A 320 -1.35 -21.39 8.10
C PRO A 320 -1.53 -20.72 6.73
N ALA A 321 -2.42 -19.73 6.63
CA ALA A 321 -2.62 -18.91 5.44
C ALA A 321 -1.38 -18.07 5.05
N ARG A 322 -0.67 -17.47 6.01
CA ARG A 322 0.58 -16.72 5.75
C ARG A 322 1.72 -17.66 5.37
N ALA A 323 1.85 -18.79 6.05
CA ALA A 323 2.82 -19.82 5.69
C ALA A 323 2.55 -20.35 4.27
N GLN A 324 1.29 -20.64 3.95
CA GLN A 324 0.85 -21.07 2.63
C GLN A 324 1.11 -20.00 1.56
N GLN A 325 0.85 -18.73 1.88
CA GLN A 325 1.14 -17.61 0.97
C GLN A 325 2.63 -17.52 0.67
N LYS A 326 3.51 -17.60 1.68
CA LYS A 326 4.97 -17.62 1.48
C LYS A 326 5.42 -18.79 0.62
N MET A 327 4.87 -19.99 0.87
CA MET A 327 5.15 -21.15 0.04
C MET A 327 4.69 -20.95 -1.41
N ASN A 328 3.51 -20.36 -1.61
CA ASN A 328 3.00 -20.07 -2.95
C ASN A 328 3.85 -19.01 -3.67
N SER A 329 4.30 -17.97 -2.97
CA SER A 329 5.23 -16.98 -3.52
C SER A 329 6.55 -17.65 -3.95
N LEU A 330 7.14 -18.49 -3.09
CA LEU A 330 8.36 -19.24 -3.44
C LEU A 330 8.14 -20.18 -4.63
N LYS A 331 6.98 -20.85 -4.73
CA LYS A 331 6.63 -21.66 -5.91
C LYS A 331 6.54 -20.82 -7.19
N GLN A 332 5.95 -19.63 -7.12
CA GLN A 332 5.88 -18.71 -8.26
C GLN A 332 7.28 -18.20 -8.66
N ILE A 333 8.16 -17.90 -7.70
CA ILE A 333 9.57 -17.57 -7.95
C ILE A 333 10.29 -18.75 -8.61
N GLY A 334 10.07 -19.98 -8.13
CA GLY A 334 10.63 -21.20 -8.72
C GLY A 334 10.18 -21.41 -10.16
N LEU A 335 8.88 -21.27 -10.42
CA LEU A 335 8.33 -21.36 -11.78
C LEU A 335 8.93 -20.29 -12.70
N ALA A 336 9.01 -19.05 -12.25
CA ALA A 336 9.62 -17.97 -13.01
C ALA A 336 11.12 -18.24 -13.28
N THR A 337 11.85 -18.81 -12.32
CA THR A 337 13.26 -19.20 -12.46
C THR A 337 13.44 -20.28 -13.53
N HIS A 338 12.57 -21.29 -13.55
CA HIS A 338 12.56 -22.35 -14.58
C HIS A 338 12.19 -21.81 -15.96
N ASN A 339 11.18 -20.96 -16.05
CA ASN A 339 10.80 -20.29 -17.29
C ASN A 339 11.94 -19.41 -17.82
N TYR A 340 12.65 -18.72 -16.94
CA TYR A 340 13.82 -17.93 -17.30
C TYR A 340 14.89 -18.82 -17.91
N HIS A 341 15.19 -19.97 -17.29
CA HIS A 341 16.11 -20.94 -17.86
C HIS A 341 15.66 -21.49 -19.21
N ALA A 342 14.36 -21.77 -19.38
CA ALA A 342 13.82 -22.25 -20.65
C ALA A 342 14.00 -21.22 -21.78
N ILE A 343 13.87 -19.92 -21.48
CA ILE A 343 13.98 -18.83 -22.46
C ILE A 343 15.44 -18.45 -22.74
N HIS A 344 16.26 -18.35 -21.70
CA HIS A 344 17.62 -17.79 -21.79
C HIS A 344 18.73 -18.87 -21.83
N GLY A 345 18.40 -20.14 -21.58
CA GLY A 345 19.36 -21.25 -21.57
C GLY A 345 20.31 -21.26 -20.37
N HIS A 346 20.00 -20.47 -19.35
CA HIS A 346 20.70 -20.36 -18.07
C HIS A 346 19.77 -19.82 -16.98
N LEU A 347 20.08 -20.06 -15.71
CA LEU A 347 19.36 -19.49 -14.57
C LEU A 347 19.52 -17.97 -14.50
N PRO A 348 18.62 -17.24 -13.80
CA PRO A 348 18.80 -15.81 -13.58
C PRO A 348 20.18 -15.48 -13.01
N PRO A 349 20.85 -14.42 -13.49
CA PRO A 349 22.08 -13.95 -12.86
C PRO A 349 21.77 -13.44 -11.45
N ARG A 350 22.75 -13.49 -10.53
CA ARG A 350 22.62 -12.94 -9.16
C ARG A 350 22.22 -11.47 -9.15
N CYS A 351 22.81 -10.70 -10.06
CA CYS A 351 22.47 -9.33 -10.36
C CYS A 351 22.86 -9.01 -11.80
N PHE A 352 22.26 -7.97 -12.36
CA PHE A 352 22.80 -7.30 -13.53
C PHE A 352 24.07 -6.55 -13.15
N THR A 353 25.01 -6.48 -14.08
CA THR A 353 26.29 -5.79 -13.89
C THR A 353 26.58 -4.85 -15.05
N ASP A 354 27.33 -3.77 -14.76
CA ASP A 354 27.91 -2.94 -15.80
C ASP A 354 29.12 -3.65 -16.46
N PRO A 355 29.72 -3.10 -17.54
CA PRO A 355 30.90 -3.70 -18.17
C PRO A 355 32.13 -3.85 -17.25
N ALA A 356 32.17 -3.12 -16.13
CA ALA A 356 33.22 -3.22 -15.12
C ALA A 356 32.89 -4.28 -14.03
N GLY A 357 31.75 -4.96 -14.13
CA GLY A 357 31.30 -5.96 -13.16
C GLY A 357 30.61 -5.37 -11.94
N LYS A 358 30.28 -4.07 -11.91
CA LYS A 358 29.61 -3.45 -10.77
C LYS A 358 28.13 -3.88 -10.73
N PRO A 359 27.63 -4.39 -9.59
CA PRO A 359 26.22 -4.73 -9.43
C PRO A 359 25.28 -3.53 -9.62
N LEU A 360 24.25 -3.71 -10.44
CA LEU A 360 23.25 -2.67 -10.74
C LEU A 360 21.90 -2.98 -10.09
N GLN A 361 21.27 -4.10 -10.45
CA GLN A 361 19.99 -4.53 -9.88
C GLN A 361 19.94 -6.04 -9.63
N SER A 362 19.09 -6.45 -8.68
CA SER A 362 18.92 -7.84 -8.27
C SER A 362 18.40 -8.79 -9.36
N TRP A 363 18.70 -10.09 -9.24
CA TRP A 363 18.03 -11.20 -9.95
C TRP A 363 16.50 -11.09 -9.96
N ARG A 364 15.90 -10.48 -8.94
CA ARG A 364 14.44 -10.27 -8.86
C ARG A 364 13.90 -9.39 -9.99
N VAL A 365 14.71 -8.47 -10.52
CA VAL A 365 14.37 -7.66 -11.70
C VAL A 365 14.33 -8.56 -12.94
N ALA A 366 15.24 -9.53 -13.07
CA ALA A 366 15.35 -10.38 -14.25
C ALA A 366 14.12 -11.26 -14.49
N ILE A 367 13.42 -11.65 -13.43
CA ILE A 367 12.23 -12.51 -13.52
C ILE A 367 10.90 -11.75 -13.58
N LEU A 368 10.89 -10.41 -13.48
CA LEU A 368 9.67 -9.59 -13.53
C LEU A 368 8.77 -9.92 -14.74
N PRO A 369 9.29 -10.07 -15.98
CA PRO A 369 8.48 -10.48 -17.13
C PRO A 369 7.71 -11.78 -16.94
N LEU A 370 8.27 -12.71 -16.15
CA LEU A 370 7.79 -14.08 -15.97
C LEU A 370 6.81 -14.20 -14.78
N ILE A 371 6.58 -13.11 -14.08
CA ILE A 371 5.62 -12.99 -12.97
C ILE A 371 4.57 -11.91 -13.25
N GLU A 372 4.28 -11.66 -14.53
CA GLU A 372 3.28 -10.69 -15.00
C GLU A 372 3.60 -9.23 -14.62
N GLN A 373 4.89 -8.90 -14.43
CA GLN A 373 5.37 -7.54 -14.11
C GLN A 373 6.18 -6.91 -15.26
N GLN A 374 5.76 -7.17 -16.51
CA GLN A 374 6.44 -6.67 -17.71
C GLN A 374 6.59 -5.14 -17.72
N ALA A 375 5.53 -4.40 -17.34
CA ALA A 375 5.56 -2.94 -17.31
C ALA A 375 6.61 -2.38 -16.35
N VAL A 376 6.79 -3.02 -15.18
CA VAL A 376 7.81 -2.62 -14.20
C VAL A 376 9.22 -2.92 -14.74
N TYR A 377 9.39 -4.03 -15.45
CA TYR A 377 10.66 -4.38 -16.08
C TYR A 377 11.07 -3.35 -17.15
N GLU A 378 10.13 -2.97 -18.02
CA GLU A 378 10.36 -2.00 -19.11
C GLU A 378 10.63 -0.59 -18.58
N ALA A 379 10.05 -0.23 -17.43
CA ALA A 379 10.31 1.05 -16.77
C ALA A 379 11.70 1.12 -16.11
N PHE A 380 12.35 -0.02 -15.86
CA PHE A 380 13.65 -0.05 -15.18
C PHE A 380 14.79 0.27 -16.15
N ASN A 381 15.61 1.28 -15.84
CA ASN A 381 16.85 1.51 -16.57
C ASN A 381 17.92 0.49 -16.13
N LEU A 382 18.02 -0.60 -16.89
CA LEU A 382 18.94 -1.71 -16.61
C LEU A 382 20.43 -1.32 -16.67
N LYS A 383 20.77 -0.14 -17.22
CA LYS A 383 22.15 0.36 -17.31
C LYS A 383 22.59 1.14 -16.07
N GLU A 384 21.68 1.41 -15.14
CA GLU A 384 21.96 2.22 -13.94
C GLU A 384 21.62 1.47 -12.64
N PRO A 385 22.29 1.75 -11.51
CA PRO A 385 21.97 1.12 -10.23
C PRO A 385 20.49 1.23 -9.85
N TRP A 386 19.99 0.25 -9.09
CA TRP A 386 18.60 0.19 -8.66
C TRP A 386 18.15 1.43 -7.85
N ASN A 387 19.07 2.08 -7.16
CA ASN A 387 18.86 3.27 -6.34
C ASN A 387 19.26 4.58 -7.06
N ALA A 388 19.57 4.52 -8.36
CA ALA A 388 19.78 5.73 -9.15
C ALA A 388 18.50 6.56 -9.23
N ALA A 389 18.62 7.87 -9.45
CA ALA A 389 17.47 8.77 -9.55
C ALA A 389 16.46 8.34 -10.64
N SER A 390 16.94 7.73 -11.73
CA SER A 390 16.12 7.18 -12.81
C SER A 390 15.28 5.96 -12.39
N ASN A 391 15.76 5.18 -11.42
CA ASN A 391 15.17 3.91 -10.99
C ASN A 391 14.46 4.01 -9.63
N GLN A 392 14.68 5.09 -8.87
CA GLN A 392 14.18 5.24 -7.51
C GLN A 392 12.66 5.08 -7.39
N MET A 393 11.90 5.60 -8.36
CA MET A 393 10.44 5.47 -8.39
C MET A 393 10.00 4.04 -8.70
N VAL A 394 10.62 3.40 -9.70
CA VAL A 394 10.30 2.02 -10.09
C VAL A 394 10.69 1.03 -8.99
N ALA A 395 11.81 1.25 -8.31
CA ALA A 395 12.24 0.46 -7.16
C ALA A 395 11.28 0.61 -5.94
N ALA A 396 10.48 1.68 -5.90
CA ALA A 396 9.47 1.89 -4.86
C ALA A 396 8.11 1.25 -5.18
N THR A 397 7.94 0.62 -6.36
CA THR A 397 6.72 -0.11 -6.72
C THR A 397 6.54 -1.35 -5.83
N LEU A 398 5.34 -1.52 -5.27
CA LEU A 398 4.94 -2.72 -4.55
C LEU A 398 4.74 -3.88 -5.54
N ILE A 399 5.59 -4.90 -5.45
CA ILE A 399 5.40 -6.16 -6.19
C ILE A 399 4.73 -7.18 -5.26
N PRO A 400 3.45 -7.54 -5.48
CA PRO A 400 2.71 -8.40 -4.55
C PRO A 400 3.40 -9.72 -4.24
N LEU A 401 4.11 -10.30 -5.22
CA LEU A 401 4.88 -11.52 -5.05
C LEU A 401 6.02 -11.39 -4.02
N TYR A 402 6.67 -10.23 -3.95
CA TYR A 402 7.82 -9.99 -3.07
C TYR A 402 7.45 -9.39 -1.72
N ALA A 403 6.22 -8.89 -1.58
CA ALA A 403 5.75 -8.20 -0.39
C ALA A 403 5.77 -9.13 0.83
N ASN A 404 6.44 -8.69 1.90
CA ASN A 404 6.32 -9.29 3.23
C ASN A 404 5.39 -8.42 4.09
N VAL A 405 4.38 -9.04 4.70
CA VAL A 405 3.36 -8.38 5.53
C VAL A 405 3.94 -7.68 6.76
N LYS A 406 5.15 -8.06 7.18
CA LYS A 406 5.85 -7.50 8.36
C LYS A 406 6.86 -6.40 8.05
N SER A 407 7.31 -6.24 6.80
CA SER A 407 8.32 -5.24 6.43
C SER A 407 7.69 -4.05 5.71
N GLU A 408 8.48 -2.99 5.50
CA GLU A 408 8.13 -1.93 4.54
C GLU A 408 7.68 -2.53 3.21
N ALA A 409 6.70 -1.90 2.55
CA ALA A 409 6.01 -2.43 1.37
C ALA A 409 6.94 -2.78 0.19
N THR A 410 8.14 -2.19 0.13
CA THR A 410 9.14 -2.39 -0.92
C THR A 410 10.27 -3.34 -0.52
N LYS A 411 10.29 -3.79 0.73
CA LYS A 411 11.26 -4.76 1.24
C LYS A 411 10.74 -6.20 1.08
N THR A 412 11.67 -7.12 0.91
CA THR A 412 11.39 -8.55 0.77
C THR A 412 12.35 -9.37 1.61
N THR A 413 11.84 -10.47 2.16
CA THR A 413 12.61 -11.51 2.86
C THR A 413 12.99 -12.67 1.94
N PHE A 414 12.49 -12.73 0.70
CA PHE A 414 12.88 -13.77 -0.25
C PHE A 414 14.30 -13.51 -0.75
N ARG A 415 15.30 -14.01 -0.04
CA ARG A 415 16.73 -13.76 -0.28
C ARG A 415 17.40 -14.99 -0.87
N ALA A 416 18.33 -14.74 -1.80
CA ALA A 416 19.23 -15.72 -2.35
C ALA A 416 20.45 -15.83 -1.41
N PRO A 417 20.67 -16.96 -0.73
CA PRO A 417 21.81 -17.13 0.16
C PRO A 417 23.10 -17.23 -0.67
N VAL A 418 24.16 -16.54 -0.23
CA VAL A 418 25.46 -16.51 -0.89
C VAL A 418 26.52 -17.03 0.09
N LEU A 419 27.14 -18.16 -0.26
CA LEU A 419 28.36 -18.67 0.34
C LEU A 419 29.26 -19.23 -0.76
N LYS A 420 30.49 -19.60 -0.40
CA LYS A 420 31.41 -20.26 -1.32
C LYS A 420 30.82 -21.57 -1.84
N GLY A 421 30.81 -21.79 -3.16
CA GLY A 421 30.21 -22.95 -3.81
C GLY A 421 28.68 -22.92 -3.96
N SER A 422 28.02 -21.83 -3.56
CA SER A 422 26.56 -21.69 -3.68
C SER A 422 26.11 -21.37 -5.11
N LEU A 423 24.80 -21.53 -5.35
CA LEU A 423 24.17 -21.19 -6.63
C LEU A 423 24.42 -19.72 -7.03
N TRP A 424 24.43 -18.84 -6.03
CA TRP A 424 24.52 -17.39 -6.20
C TRP A 424 25.92 -16.86 -5.91
N GLU A 425 26.94 -17.72 -5.88
CA GLU A 425 28.32 -17.29 -5.69
C GLU A 425 28.86 -16.55 -6.93
N GLY A 426 29.30 -15.31 -6.70
CA GLY A 426 29.96 -14.47 -7.68
C GLY A 426 29.03 -13.78 -8.69
N ASP A 427 29.64 -12.97 -9.54
CA ASP A 427 28.99 -12.23 -10.64
C ASP A 427 29.37 -12.80 -12.01
N GLY A 428 29.88 -14.04 -12.01
CA GLY A 428 30.31 -14.77 -13.20
C GLY A 428 29.16 -15.16 -14.13
N PRO A 429 29.45 -15.91 -15.22
CA PRO A 429 28.44 -16.28 -16.19
C PRO A 429 27.27 -17.01 -15.51
N PRO A 430 26.02 -16.75 -15.91
CA PRO A 430 24.86 -17.35 -15.27
C PRO A 430 24.94 -18.88 -15.24
N ARG A 431 24.62 -19.47 -14.09
CA ARG A 431 24.68 -20.93 -13.89
C ARG A 431 23.62 -21.63 -14.74
N LYS A 432 23.89 -22.87 -15.16
CA LYS A 432 22.93 -23.75 -15.86
C LYS A 432 22.60 -24.93 -14.98
N PHE A 433 21.48 -25.61 -15.22
CA PHE A 433 21.13 -26.81 -14.44
C PHE A 433 22.21 -27.91 -14.47
N ARG A 434 22.94 -28.06 -15.58
CA ARG A 434 24.08 -28.99 -15.70
C ARG A 434 25.25 -28.67 -14.75
N ASN A 435 25.30 -27.47 -14.18
CA ASN A 435 26.34 -27.09 -13.22
C ASN A 435 26.00 -27.53 -11.79
N ILE A 436 24.80 -28.08 -11.56
CA ILE A 436 24.29 -28.46 -10.25
C ILE A 436 24.40 -29.99 -10.13
N THR A 437 25.52 -30.47 -9.60
CA THR A 437 25.83 -31.90 -9.52
C THR A 437 25.27 -32.56 -8.28
N ASP A 438 24.95 -31.79 -7.23
CA ASP A 438 24.36 -32.31 -5.98
C ASP A 438 22.85 -32.62 -6.10
N GLY A 439 22.26 -32.28 -7.25
CA GLY A 439 20.85 -32.53 -7.58
C GLY A 439 19.94 -31.33 -7.29
N LEU A 440 19.04 -31.03 -8.22
CA LEU A 440 18.15 -29.86 -8.13
C LEU A 440 17.21 -29.90 -6.91
N SER A 441 16.81 -31.08 -6.46
CA SER A 441 15.94 -31.28 -5.30
C SER A 441 16.64 -31.10 -3.95
N ASN A 442 17.97 -31.03 -3.96
CA ASN A 442 18.83 -30.95 -2.78
C ASN A 442 19.46 -29.57 -2.62
N THR A 443 19.57 -28.79 -3.70
CA THR A 443 20.10 -27.43 -3.70
C THR A 443 19.01 -26.39 -3.42
N ILE A 444 19.23 -25.55 -2.41
CA ILE A 444 18.39 -24.40 -2.07
C ILE A 444 18.68 -23.26 -3.07
N ALA A 445 17.62 -22.71 -3.65
CA ALA A 445 17.68 -21.53 -4.51
C ALA A 445 17.36 -20.23 -3.75
N VAL A 446 16.25 -20.16 -3.01
CA VAL A 446 15.81 -18.93 -2.33
C VAL A 446 15.22 -19.28 -0.97
N ILE A 447 15.44 -18.45 0.04
CA ILE A 447 14.90 -18.65 1.39
C ILE A 447 14.06 -17.43 1.79
N ASP A 448 12.97 -17.67 2.51
CA ASP A 448 12.34 -16.66 3.35
C ASP A 448 13.24 -16.36 4.56
N ALA A 449 14.13 -15.39 4.39
CA ALA A 449 15.13 -14.93 5.35
C ALA A 449 14.48 -14.28 6.59
N PRO A 450 15.22 -14.10 7.71
CA PRO A 450 14.70 -13.37 8.85
C PRO A 450 14.41 -11.91 8.47
N ASP A 451 13.50 -11.25 9.22
CA ASP A 451 13.11 -9.87 8.95
C ASP A 451 14.33 -8.90 9.04
N SER A 452 15.36 -9.25 9.83
CA SER A 452 16.63 -8.53 9.90
C SER A 452 17.45 -8.56 8.61
N ALA A 453 17.22 -9.54 7.74
CA ALA A 453 17.85 -9.69 6.43
C ALA A 453 16.99 -9.16 5.27
N ALA A 454 15.85 -8.53 5.57
CA ALA A 454 14.97 -7.95 4.57
C ALA A 454 15.66 -6.79 3.84
N THR A 455 15.49 -6.71 2.52
CA THR A 455 16.07 -5.65 1.70
C THR A 455 15.08 -5.15 0.65
N ALA A 456 15.31 -3.98 0.08
CA ALA A 456 14.54 -3.52 -1.07
C ALA A 456 14.60 -4.56 -2.20
N TRP A 457 13.47 -4.88 -2.82
CA TRP A 457 13.38 -6.02 -3.76
C TRP A 457 14.36 -5.93 -4.94
N ALA A 458 14.65 -4.70 -5.42
CA ALA A 458 15.58 -4.43 -6.51
C ALA A 458 17.06 -4.40 -6.08
N ASN A 459 17.37 -4.38 -4.78
CA ASN A 459 18.74 -4.28 -4.26
C ASN A 459 19.56 -5.56 -4.57
N PRO A 460 20.68 -5.46 -5.33
CA PRO A 460 21.54 -6.59 -5.67
C PRO A 460 22.46 -7.02 -4.53
N GLU A 461 22.43 -6.37 -3.37
CA GLU A 461 23.28 -6.70 -2.24
C GLU A 461 23.11 -8.18 -1.82
N PRO A 462 24.21 -8.97 -1.81
CA PRO A 462 24.14 -10.39 -1.51
C PRO A 462 23.73 -10.62 -0.05
N TRP A 463 23.00 -11.70 0.20
CA TRP A 463 22.80 -12.18 1.57
C TRP A 463 23.91 -13.18 1.88
N VAL A 464 25.02 -12.68 2.39
CA VAL A 464 26.19 -13.49 2.70
C VAL A 464 25.90 -14.35 3.92
N ILE A 465 26.05 -15.66 3.77
CA ILE A 465 25.92 -16.64 4.85
C ILE A 465 27.34 -17.00 5.31
N SER A 466 27.59 -16.98 6.62
CA SER A 466 28.87 -17.36 7.19
C SER A 466 29.14 -18.86 6.98
N ASP A 467 30.40 -19.18 6.73
CA ASP A 467 30.84 -20.56 6.59
C ASP A 467 30.84 -21.30 7.94
N GLU A 468 30.99 -20.56 9.04
CA GLU A 468 31.08 -21.08 10.40
C GLU A 468 29.72 -21.32 11.05
N ASN A 469 28.73 -20.44 10.80
CA ASN A 469 27.43 -20.47 11.49
C ASN A 469 26.21 -20.28 10.55
N PRO A 470 26.10 -21.05 9.45
CA PRO A 470 25.00 -20.91 8.49
C PRO A 470 23.61 -21.10 9.11
N VAL A 471 23.47 -21.96 10.12
CA VAL A 471 22.19 -22.15 10.83
C VAL A 471 21.77 -20.87 11.56
N SER A 472 22.70 -20.16 12.18
CA SER A 472 22.39 -18.89 12.85
C SER A 472 21.92 -17.83 11.85
N ASP A 473 22.60 -17.71 10.71
CA ASP A 473 22.28 -16.69 9.71
C ASP A 473 20.94 -16.95 9.00
N VAL A 474 20.65 -18.20 8.65
CA VAL A 474 19.43 -18.58 7.95
C VAL A 474 18.21 -18.49 8.86
N PHE A 475 18.32 -18.93 10.12
CA PHE A 475 17.18 -18.98 11.02
C PHE A 475 17.00 -17.70 11.84
N GLY A 476 18.10 -17.08 12.30
CA GLY A 476 18.06 -16.06 13.34
C GLY A 476 17.34 -16.60 14.59
N ASP A 477 16.41 -15.81 15.12
CA ASP A 477 15.58 -16.18 16.27
C ASP A 477 14.41 -17.14 15.95
N ARG A 478 14.29 -17.58 14.68
CA ARG A 478 13.15 -18.39 14.21
C ARG A 478 13.43 -19.88 14.35
N GLU A 479 12.41 -20.66 14.69
CA GLU A 479 12.48 -22.13 14.70
C GLU A 479 12.34 -22.76 13.31
N THR A 480 11.76 -22.04 12.35
CA THR A 480 11.53 -22.56 10.99
C THR A 480 11.90 -21.53 9.93
N ALA A 481 12.35 -22.02 8.78
CA ALA A 481 12.60 -21.24 7.57
C ALA A 481 11.97 -21.97 6.37
N THR A 482 11.38 -21.23 5.43
CA THR A 482 10.83 -21.83 4.20
C THR A 482 11.82 -21.60 3.07
N ALA A 483 12.22 -22.67 2.38
CA ALA A 483 13.19 -22.65 1.30
C ALA A 483 12.59 -23.18 -0.01
N LEU A 484 12.83 -22.47 -1.09
CA LEU A 484 12.67 -22.94 -2.46
C LEU A 484 13.87 -23.79 -2.84
N MET A 485 13.62 -25.03 -3.23
CA MET A 485 14.60 -25.91 -3.84
C MET A 485 14.68 -25.63 -5.35
N LEU A 486 15.82 -25.96 -5.97
CA LEU A 486 16.06 -25.65 -7.37
C LEU A 486 15.20 -26.48 -8.34
N ASP A 487 14.63 -27.61 -7.90
CA ASP A 487 13.61 -28.38 -8.62
C ASP A 487 12.21 -27.74 -8.62
N GLY A 488 12.03 -26.61 -7.91
CA GLY A 488 10.76 -25.91 -7.79
C GLY A 488 9.90 -26.35 -6.60
N SER A 489 10.32 -27.38 -5.86
CA SER A 489 9.67 -27.75 -4.60
C SER A 489 9.98 -26.73 -3.50
N VAL A 490 9.06 -26.61 -2.52
CA VAL A 490 9.24 -25.71 -1.38
C VAL A 490 9.21 -26.54 -0.11
N ARG A 491 10.24 -26.39 0.72
CA ARG A 491 10.45 -27.15 1.96
C ARG A 491 10.46 -26.22 3.16
N THR A 492 9.92 -26.71 4.28
CA THR A 492 10.07 -26.05 5.59
C THR A 492 11.23 -26.69 6.31
N LEU A 493 12.28 -25.92 6.56
CA LEU A 493 13.44 -26.30 7.37
C LEU A 493 13.12 -26.03 8.84
N THR A 494 13.57 -26.91 9.73
CA THR A 494 13.40 -26.77 11.19
C THR A 494 14.76 -26.66 11.85
N LYS A 495 14.98 -25.61 12.64
CA LYS A 495 16.28 -25.26 13.22
C LYS A 495 16.90 -26.42 14.02
N SER A 496 16.09 -27.10 14.82
CA SER A 496 16.52 -28.24 15.64
C SER A 496 16.95 -29.49 14.87
N LYS A 497 16.64 -29.56 13.56
CA LYS A 497 17.05 -30.65 12.66
C LYS A 497 18.21 -30.28 11.75
N MET A 498 18.72 -29.06 11.84
CA MET A 498 19.78 -28.56 10.96
C MET A 498 21.09 -28.46 11.73
N THR A 499 22.14 -29.06 11.17
CA THR A 499 23.54 -28.82 11.55
C THR A 499 24.15 -27.79 10.61
N ASN A 500 25.26 -27.16 10.99
CA ASN A 500 25.95 -26.25 10.08
C ASN A 500 26.41 -26.97 8.80
N GLU A 501 26.80 -28.24 8.91
CA GLU A 501 27.26 -29.07 7.80
C GLU A 501 26.13 -29.44 6.84
N ASN A 502 24.97 -29.93 7.34
CA ASN A 502 23.88 -30.34 6.46
C ASN A 502 23.25 -29.15 5.72
N LEU A 503 23.11 -28.00 6.39
CA LEU A 503 22.59 -26.80 5.78
C LEU A 503 23.58 -26.26 4.75
N LYS A 504 24.88 -26.33 5.01
CA LYS A 504 25.91 -25.94 4.03
C LYS A 504 25.83 -26.79 2.77
N ALA A 505 25.71 -28.11 2.90
CA ALA A 505 25.53 -29.03 1.78
C ALA A 505 24.30 -28.70 0.93
N MET A 506 23.18 -28.33 1.59
CA MET A 506 21.97 -27.88 0.88
C MET A 506 22.14 -26.54 0.15
N LEU A 507 23.09 -25.71 0.55
CA LEU A 507 23.31 -24.39 -0.04
C LEU A 507 24.35 -24.40 -1.18
N THR A 508 25.18 -25.45 -1.27
CA THR A 508 26.17 -25.65 -2.34
C THR A 508 25.59 -26.38 -3.56
N ILE A 509 26.27 -26.27 -4.71
CA ILE A 509 25.80 -26.87 -5.98
C ILE A 509 26.61 -28.08 -6.46
N ALA A 510 27.81 -28.29 -5.88
CA ALA A 510 28.76 -29.32 -6.29
C ALA A 510 29.70 -29.77 -5.15
N GLY A 511 29.18 -29.88 -3.93
CA GLY A 511 29.93 -30.35 -2.75
C GLY A 511 30.03 -31.88 -2.66
N GLY A 512 29.05 -32.62 -3.20
CA GLY A 512 29.05 -34.09 -3.24
C GLY A 512 28.73 -34.77 -1.90
N GLU A 513 28.22 -34.04 -0.90
CA GLU A 513 27.87 -34.59 0.41
C GLU A 513 26.48 -35.29 0.43
N GLU A 514 26.32 -36.34 1.26
CA GLU A 514 25.01 -36.96 1.50
C GLU A 514 24.19 -36.11 2.48
N ILE A 515 22.94 -35.81 2.11
CA ILE A 515 22.03 -34.98 2.92
C ILE A 515 21.05 -35.89 3.67
N GLU A 516 21.30 -36.12 4.96
CA GLU A 516 20.30 -36.71 5.87
C GLU A 516 19.33 -35.62 6.35
N LEU A 517 18.03 -35.83 6.10
CA LEU A 517 16.93 -34.88 6.36
C LEU A 517 16.23 -35.07 7.70
#